data_AF-A0AAW0K2L2-F1
#
_entry.id   AF-A0AAW0K2L2-F1
#
_cell.length_a   1.000
_cell.length_b   1.000
_cell.length_c   1.000
_cell.angle_alpha   90.00
_cell.angle_beta   90.00
_cell.angle_gamma   90.00
#
_symmetry.space_group_name_H-M   'P 1'
#
loop_
_entity.id
_entity.type
_entity.pdbx_description
1 polymer ?
#
loop_
_entity_poly.entity_id
_entity_poly.type
_entity_poly.pdbx_seq_one_letter_code
_entity_poly.pdbx_strand_id
1 'polypeptide(L)'
;MTLNVRIFAALFYIFGCFFLDILEISNGIQDDIDCLKSIKDSFEDPYNYLNSSWDFNNNTEGFICKFTGVECWDPNENRFLNLRLSYMGLRGQFPRGIENCKRLTGGKLFDPQNSQLEGQVTRVNFTELNEASNNFSTDNTIGPGKIGVMYKAMLPNGSLPAVKRLHDCQSFEKQFKSELLALGRLRHNNTVPSLGFCREREEKLLVYQYISNDNLYDWLQAREGNDKILEWPLRIKIAIGIARGLVWLHYKRSFQVVHLKFKLYLT
;
A
#
# COMPACT_ATOMS: atom_id res chain seq x y z
N MET A 1 -34.78 53.74 31.02
CA MET A 1 -34.62 52.87 29.84
C MET A 1 -33.23 53.07 29.26
N THR A 2 -32.20 52.41 29.80
CA THR A 2 -30.81 52.43 29.28
C THR A 2 -30.20 51.03 29.36
N LEU A 3 -31.03 50.02 29.15
CA LEU A 3 -30.57 48.70 28.74
C LEU A 3 -30.71 48.66 27.21
N ASN A 4 -29.82 47.95 26.50
CA ASN A 4 -29.97 47.57 25.09
C ASN A 4 -29.34 48.44 23.98
N VAL A 5 -28.20 49.11 24.21
CA VAL A 5 -27.31 49.48 23.08
C VAL A 5 -26.04 48.65 23.05
N ARG A 6 -25.38 48.48 24.21
CA ARG A 6 -24.16 47.66 24.31
C ARG A 6 -24.42 46.16 24.13
N ILE A 7 -25.58 45.66 24.58
CA ILE A 7 -25.97 44.26 24.41
C ILE A 7 -26.30 43.95 22.95
N PHE A 8 -27.02 44.84 22.26
CA PHE A 8 -27.31 44.68 20.84
C PHE A 8 -26.04 44.78 19.99
N ALA A 9 -25.11 45.69 20.31
CA ALA A 9 -23.82 45.74 19.65
C ALA A 9 -23.01 44.47 19.88
N ALA A 10 -22.96 43.94 21.11
CA ALA A 10 -22.26 42.69 21.41
C ALA A 10 -22.90 41.49 20.70
N LEU A 11 -24.23 41.39 20.67
CA LEU A 11 -24.94 40.34 19.94
C LEU A 11 -24.72 40.47 18.42
N PHE A 12 -24.68 41.67 17.86
CA PHE A 12 -24.40 41.89 16.44
C PHE A 12 -22.95 41.57 16.07
N TYR A 13 -21.98 41.85 16.96
CA TYR A 13 -20.59 41.44 16.80
C TYR A 13 -20.42 39.92 16.92
N ILE A 14 -21.07 39.28 17.89
CA ILE A 14 -21.04 37.83 18.06
C ILE A 14 -21.69 37.15 16.85
N PHE A 15 -22.90 37.56 16.46
CA PHE A 15 -23.60 37.00 15.31
C PHE A 15 -22.86 37.28 13.99
N GLY A 16 -22.24 38.45 13.85
CA GLY A 16 -21.41 38.81 12.71
C GLY A 16 -20.14 37.95 12.59
N CYS A 17 -19.45 37.67 13.71
CA CYS A 17 -18.30 36.77 13.73
C CYS A 17 -18.70 35.33 13.42
N PHE A 18 -19.77 34.81 14.03
CA PHE A 18 -20.27 33.47 13.73
C PHE A 18 -20.71 33.33 12.25
N PHE A 19 -21.26 34.38 11.64
CA PHE A 19 -21.66 34.36 10.23
C PHE A 19 -20.46 34.40 9.27
N LEU A 20 -19.39 35.12 9.63
CA LEU A 20 -18.13 35.13 8.88
C LEU A 20 -17.41 33.78 8.92
N ASP A 21 -17.38 33.12 10.09
CA ASP A 21 -16.77 31.79 10.24
C ASP A 21 -17.50 30.71 9.43
N ILE A 22 -18.83 30.76 9.34
CA ILE A 22 -19.64 29.82 8.52
C ILE A 22 -19.38 30.02 7.02
N LEU A 23 -19.25 31.28 6.56
CA LEU A 23 -18.95 31.60 5.17
C LEU A 23 -17.56 31.09 4.75
N GLU A 24 -16.54 31.25 5.61
CA GLU A 24 -15.20 30.71 5.34
C GLU A 24 -15.18 29.17 5.25
N ILE A 25 -15.96 28.47 6.08
CA ILE A 25 -16.07 27.01 6.03
C ILE A 25 -16.73 26.52 4.73
N SER A 26 -17.80 27.20 4.30
CA SER A 26 -18.52 26.83 3.06
C SER A 26 -17.67 27.04 1.80
N ASN A 27 -16.92 28.15 1.73
CA ASN A 27 -16.01 28.42 0.64
C ASN A 27 -14.84 27.43 0.61
N GLY A 28 -14.31 27.06 1.78
CA GLY A 28 -13.22 26.08 1.88
C GLY A 28 -13.60 24.69 1.36
N ILE A 29 -14.84 24.23 1.55
CA ILE A 29 -15.32 22.93 1.03
C ILE A 29 -15.46 22.98 -0.50
N GLN A 30 -15.97 24.08 -1.05
CA GLN A 30 -16.13 24.23 -2.50
C GLN A 30 -14.76 24.31 -3.20
N ASP A 31 -13.81 25.06 -2.63
CA ASP A 31 -12.43 25.16 -3.13
C ASP A 31 -11.74 23.79 -3.15
N ASP A 32 -11.96 22.99 -2.10
CA ASP A 32 -11.44 21.62 -1.97
C ASP A 32 -12.05 20.67 -3.03
N ILE A 33 -13.35 20.78 -3.30
CA ILE A 33 -14.02 20.01 -4.36
C ILE A 33 -13.46 20.37 -5.73
N ASP A 34 -13.30 21.65 -6.02
CA ASP A 34 -12.81 22.12 -7.32
C ASP A 34 -11.32 21.79 -7.52
N CYS A 35 -10.53 21.78 -6.43
CA CYS A 35 -9.18 21.25 -6.45
C CYS A 35 -9.14 19.76 -6.84
N LEU A 36 -9.98 18.92 -6.21
CA LEU A 36 -10.05 17.49 -6.52
C LEU A 36 -10.51 17.24 -7.97
N LYS A 37 -11.45 18.03 -8.50
CA LYS A 37 -11.81 17.96 -9.93
C LYS A 37 -10.61 18.26 -10.82
N SER A 38 -9.86 19.33 -10.52
CA SER A 38 -8.66 19.68 -11.28
C SER A 38 -7.59 18.57 -11.27
N ILE A 39 -7.44 17.86 -10.14
CA ILE A 39 -6.55 16.70 -10.04
C ILE A 39 -7.02 15.56 -10.93
N LYS A 40 -8.32 15.23 -10.89
CA LYS A 40 -8.92 14.18 -11.72
C LYS A 40 -8.72 14.46 -13.21
N ASP A 41 -8.94 15.71 -13.62
CA ASP A 41 -8.83 16.13 -15.03
C ASP A 41 -7.38 16.18 -15.55
N SER A 42 -6.39 16.25 -14.65
CA SER A 42 -4.97 16.35 -15.03
C SER A 42 -4.31 14.99 -15.32
N PHE A 43 -4.94 13.89 -14.89
CA PHE A 43 -4.36 12.55 -14.99
C PHE A 43 -5.14 11.66 -15.97
N GLU A 44 -4.41 10.96 -16.82
CA GLU A 44 -4.91 9.77 -17.50
C GLU A 44 -4.98 8.62 -16.47
N ASP A 45 -6.16 8.01 -16.36
CA ASP A 45 -6.46 6.93 -15.41
C ASP A 45 -6.66 5.59 -16.14
N PRO A 46 -5.56 4.91 -16.55
CA PRO A 46 -5.63 3.71 -17.39
C PRO A 46 -6.32 2.51 -16.71
N TYR A 47 -6.43 2.55 -15.38
CA TYR A 47 -7.03 1.48 -14.57
C TYR A 47 -8.37 1.88 -13.95
N ASN A 48 -8.92 3.05 -14.33
CA ASN A 48 -10.24 3.52 -13.94
C ASN A 48 -10.45 3.68 -12.41
N TYR A 49 -9.38 3.97 -11.65
CA TYR A 49 -9.45 4.15 -10.19
C TYR A 49 -10.19 5.43 -9.77
N LEU A 50 -9.89 6.56 -10.43
CA LEU A 50 -10.49 7.86 -10.14
C LEU A 50 -11.90 7.94 -10.73
N ASN A 51 -12.07 7.48 -11.97
CA ASN A 51 -13.34 7.59 -12.68
C ASN A 51 -14.44 6.71 -12.06
N SER A 52 -14.11 5.56 -11.49
CA SER A 52 -15.08 4.69 -10.80
C SER A 52 -15.44 5.14 -9.39
N SER A 53 -14.60 5.95 -8.74
CA SER A 53 -14.71 6.26 -7.31
C SER A 53 -15.00 7.72 -7.01
N TRP A 54 -14.45 8.66 -7.78
CA TRP A 54 -14.58 10.09 -7.55
C TRP A 54 -15.84 10.62 -8.23
N ASP A 55 -16.96 10.47 -7.51
CA ASP A 55 -18.27 10.97 -7.90
C ASP A 55 -18.57 12.32 -7.22
N PHE A 56 -18.45 13.39 -8.00
CA PHE A 56 -18.72 14.76 -7.56
C PHE A 56 -20.20 15.17 -7.69
N ASN A 57 -21.09 14.27 -8.11
CA ASN A 57 -22.54 14.55 -8.14
C ASN A 57 -23.20 14.28 -6.78
N ASN A 58 -22.48 13.63 -5.87
CA ASN A 58 -22.94 13.34 -4.52
C ASN A 58 -22.66 14.54 -3.59
N ASN A 59 -23.71 15.06 -2.95
CA ASN A 59 -23.61 16.19 -2.02
C ASN A 59 -23.82 15.79 -0.55
N THR A 60 -23.81 14.49 -0.23
CA THR A 60 -23.90 14.01 1.16
C THR A 60 -22.66 14.38 1.96
N GLU A 61 -22.81 14.71 3.23
CA GLU A 61 -21.65 15.01 4.08
C GLU A 61 -20.69 13.81 4.18
N GLY A 62 -19.39 14.07 4.10
CA GLY A 62 -18.33 13.05 4.09
C GLY A 62 -18.14 12.29 2.77
N PHE A 63 -18.86 12.63 1.68
CA PHE A 63 -18.73 11.90 0.40
C PHE A 63 -17.30 11.89 -0.15
N ILE A 64 -16.55 12.98 0.05
CA ILE A 64 -15.14 13.10 -0.41
C ILE A 64 -14.26 12.05 0.27
N CYS A 65 -14.55 11.69 1.51
CA CYS A 65 -13.79 10.69 2.28
C CYS A 65 -14.01 9.26 1.81
N LYS A 66 -14.99 9.03 0.94
CA LYS A 66 -15.24 7.73 0.30
C LYS A 66 -14.44 7.56 -0.99
N PHE A 67 -13.80 8.62 -1.47
CA PHE A 67 -13.01 8.57 -2.69
C PHE A 67 -11.74 7.74 -2.48
N THR A 68 -11.45 6.89 -3.47
CA THR A 68 -10.25 6.07 -3.49
C THR A 68 -9.03 6.97 -3.46
N GLY A 69 -8.14 6.75 -2.49
CA GLY A 69 -6.91 7.52 -2.30
C GLY A 69 -7.05 8.80 -1.47
N VAL A 70 -8.25 9.15 -1.01
CA VAL A 70 -8.46 10.28 -0.09
C VAL A 70 -8.36 9.80 1.35
N GLU A 71 -7.51 10.46 2.15
CA GLU A 71 -7.41 10.22 3.60
C GLU A 71 -8.02 11.41 4.35
N CYS A 72 -9.02 11.16 5.20
CA CYS A 72 -9.72 12.19 5.97
C CYS A 72 -9.38 12.16 7.45
N TRP A 73 -9.61 13.30 8.10
CA TRP A 73 -9.54 13.40 9.57
C TRP A 73 -10.73 12.71 10.23
N ASP A 74 -11.94 13.00 9.72
CA ASP A 74 -13.19 12.36 10.12
C ASP A 74 -13.89 11.85 8.86
N PRO A 75 -14.33 10.58 8.79
CA PRO A 75 -15.03 10.03 7.62
C PRO A 75 -16.40 10.66 7.34
N ASN A 76 -17.00 11.36 8.30
CA ASN A 76 -18.32 11.99 8.16
C ASN A 76 -18.23 13.48 7.82
N GLU A 77 -17.03 14.06 7.83
CA GLU A 77 -16.81 15.45 7.44
C GLU A 77 -16.21 15.49 6.03
N ASN A 78 -16.56 16.47 5.20
CA ASN A 78 -15.88 16.71 3.91
C ASN A 78 -14.49 17.33 4.09
N ARG A 79 -13.72 16.84 5.07
CA ARG A 79 -12.42 17.39 5.48
C ARG A 79 -11.33 16.34 5.27
N PHE A 80 -10.78 16.35 4.07
CA PHE A 80 -9.64 15.50 3.74
C PHE A 80 -8.31 16.14 4.15
N LEU A 81 -7.35 15.29 4.52
CA LEU A 81 -6.02 15.68 5.00
C LEU A 81 -4.93 15.41 3.98
N ASN A 82 -5.06 14.31 3.24
CA ASN A 82 -4.01 13.80 2.39
C ASN A 82 -4.59 13.05 1.19
N LEU A 83 -3.81 13.04 0.10
CA LEU A 83 -4.14 12.37 -1.14
C LEU A 83 -3.04 11.41 -1.51
N ARG A 84 -3.39 10.13 -1.65
CA ARG A 84 -2.49 9.07 -2.08
C ARG A 84 -2.86 8.61 -3.47
N LEU A 85 -2.25 9.22 -4.47
CA LEU A 85 -2.47 8.92 -5.88
C LEU A 85 -1.32 8.10 -6.49
N SER A 86 -0.17 8.06 -5.80
CA SER A 86 1.07 7.46 -6.29
C SER A 86 0.92 5.98 -6.68
N TYR A 87 0.05 5.25 -6.00
CA TYR A 87 -0.17 3.83 -6.24
C TYR A 87 -1.23 3.57 -7.34
N MET A 88 -1.75 4.58 -8.05
CA MET A 88 -2.82 4.36 -9.04
C MET A 88 -2.31 4.22 -10.47
N GLY A 89 -1.00 4.41 -10.70
CA GLY A 89 -0.42 4.29 -12.05
C GLY A 89 -0.91 5.36 -13.03
N LEU A 90 -1.37 6.50 -12.50
CA LEU A 90 -1.84 7.65 -13.25
C LEU A 90 -0.72 8.20 -14.15
N ARG A 91 -1.07 8.61 -15.36
CA ARG A 91 -0.13 9.21 -16.33
C ARG A 91 -0.51 10.66 -16.58
N GLY A 92 0.45 11.49 -16.97
CA GLY A 92 0.21 12.90 -17.25
C GLY A 92 1.13 13.82 -16.46
N GLN A 93 0.91 15.12 -16.63
CA GLN A 93 1.66 16.15 -15.90
C GLN A 93 1.09 16.32 -14.50
N PHE A 94 1.96 16.67 -13.54
CA PHE A 94 1.53 16.88 -12.17
C PHE A 94 0.57 18.09 -12.08
N PRO A 95 -0.63 17.95 -11.47
CA PRO A 95 -1.65 18.99 -11.46
C PRO A 95 -1.19 20.23 -10.70
N ARG A 96 -1.21 21.38 -11.37
CA ARG A 96 -0.97 22.69 -10.73
C ARG A 96 -2.12 23.11 -9.81
N GLY A 97 -3.33 22.59 -10.06
CA GLY A 97 -4.52 22.87 -9.26
C GLY A 97 -4.45 22.40 -7.81
N ILE A 98 -3.47 21.55 -7.47
CA ILE A 98 -3.16 21.12 -6.09
C ILE A 98 -2.91 22.31 -5.16
N GLU A 99 -2.33 23.40 -5.67
CA GLU A 99 -2.06 24.62 -4.88
C GLU A 99 -3.35 25.26 -4.34
N ASN A 100 -4.50 24.96 -4.95
CA ASN A 100 -5.80 25.50 -4.55
C ASN A 100 -6.51 24.63 -3.50
N CYS A 101 -5.97 23.46 -3.13
CA CYS A 101 -6.50 22.63 -2.05
C CYS A 101 -6.19 23.26 -0.68
N LYS A 102 -7.08 24.11 -0.17
CA LYS A 102 -6.84 24.92 1.04
C LYS A 102 -6.68 24.09 2.32
N ARG A 103 -7.28 22.90 2.40
CA ARG A 103 -7.24 22.06 3.62
C ARG A 103 -6.21 20.94 3.59
N LEU A 104 -5.51 20.76 2.47
CA LEU A 104 -4.50 19.72 2.31
C LEU A 104 -3.28 20.05 3.19
N THR A 105 -3.23 19.42 4.35
CA THR A 105 -2.21 19.64 5.40
C THR A 105 -1.05 18.65 5.29
N GLY A 106 -1.24 17.55 4.56
CA GLY A 106 -0.20 16.57 4.27
C GLY A 106 0.59 16.94 3.01
N GLY A 107 1.75 17.57 3.17
CA GLY A 107 2.74 17.81 2.09
C GLY A 107 3.39 16.54 1.51
N LYS A 108 2.65 15.45 1.33
CA LYS A 108 3.11 14.17 0.75
C LYS A 108 2.09 13.60 -0.25
N LEU A 109 1.67 14.42 -1.20
CA LEU A 109 0.96 13.98 -2.42
C LEU A 109 1.76 12.94 -3.21
N PHE A 110 3.08 13.08 -3.18
CA PHE A 110 4.06 12.14 -3.68
C PHE A 110 5.04 11.88 -2.54
N ASP A 111 5.22 10.62 -2.18
CA ASP A 111 6.48 10.19 -1.56
C ASP A 111 7.37 9.81 -2.74
N PRO A 112 8.31 10.69 -3.18
CA PRO A 112 9.12 10.45 -4.36
C PRO A 112 9.88 9.13 -4.22
N GLN A 113 10.22 8.74 -2.98
CA GLN A 113 10.85 7.48 -2.68
C GLN A 113 9.91 6.31 -3.02
N ASN A 114 8.63 6.32 -2.62
CA ASN A 114 7.71 5.24 -2.95
C ASN A 114 7.42 5.15 -4.46
N SER A 115 7.22 6.27 -5.15
CA SER A 115 6.95 6.27 -6.60
C SER A 115 8.13 5.74 -7.41
N GLN A 116 9.37 6.06 -7.01
CA GLN A 116 10.58 5.55 -7.65
C GLN A 116 10.79 4.04 -7.36
N LEU A 117 10.32 3.54 -6.22
CA LEU A 117 10.43 2.14 -5.82
C LEU A 117 9.38 1.25 -6.47
N GLU A 118 8.14 1.73 -6.53
CA GLU A 118 7.06 1.09 -7.27
C GLU A 118 7.37 1.06 -8.78
N GLY A 119 8.10 2.05 -9.31
CA GLY A 119 8.60 2.02 -10.69
C GLY A 119 9.71 0.99 -10.95
N GLN A 120 10.36 0.45 -9.92
CA GLN A 120 11.45 -0.55 -10.04
C GLN A 120 10.97 -1.99 -9.91
N VAL A 121 9.73 -2.21 -9.48
CA VAL A 121 9.15 -3.53 -9.24
C VAL A 121 7.89 -3.68 -10.08
N THR A 122 7.71 -4.83 -10.73
CA THR A 122 6.53 -5.06 -11.56
C THR A 122 5.25 -5.03 -10.72
N ARG A 123 4.27 -4.23 -11.14
CA ARG A 123 2.93 -4.22 -10.57
C ARG A 123 2.09 -5.35 -11.16
N VAL A 124 1.40 -6.09 -10.31
CA VAL A 124 0.50 -7.19 -10.68
C VAL A 124 -0.95 -6.77 -10.39
N ASN A 125 -1.91 -7.23 -11.18
CA ASN A 125 -3.32 -6.90 -11.02
C ASN A 125 -3.93 -7.69 -9.84
N PHE A 126 -4.71 -7.02 -8.99
CA PHE A 126 -5.40 -7.67 -7.87
C PHE A 126 -6.37 -8.76 -8.36
N THR A 127 -7.20 -8.47 -9.37
CA THR A 127 -8.22 -9.40 -9.87
C THR A 127 -7.57 -10.69 -10.36
N GLU A 128 -6.46 -10.59 -11.07
CA GLU A 128 -5.69 -11.75 -11.53
C GLU A 128 -5.17 -12.60 -10.36
N LEU A 129 -4.59 -11.97 -9.33
CA LEU A 129 -4.10 -12.68 -8.13
C LEU A 129 -5.25 -13.27 -7.31
N ASN A 130 -6.38 -12.58 -7.25
CA ASN A 130 -7.57 -12.99 -6.53
C ASN A 130 -8.19 -14.25 -7.19
N GLU A 131 -8.36 -14.25 -8.52
CA GLU A 131 -8.82 -15.42 -9.26
C GLU A 131 -7.83 -16.58 -9.19
N ALA A 132 -6.54 -16.31 -9.41
CA ALA A 132 -5.48 -17.32 -9.38
C ALA A 132 -5.31 -17.99 -8.02
N SER A 133 -5.62 -17.28 -6.93
CA SER A 133 -5.62 -17.82 -5.56
C SER A 133 -6.97 -18.37 -5.10
N ASN A 134 -7.96 -18.46 -5.99
CA ASN A 134 -9.34 -18.83 -5.67
C ASN A 134 -9.91 -18.00 -4.50
N ASN A 135 -9.91 -16.68 -4.66
CA ASN A 135 -10.31 -15.70 -3.65
C ASN A 135 -9.54 -15.81 -2.33
N PHE A 136 -8.24 -16.10 -2.39
CA PHE A 136 -7.39 -16.34 -1.22
C PHE A 136 -7.95 -17.45 -0.31
N SER A 137 -8.44 -18.55 -0.91
CA SER A 137 -8.97 -19.71 -0.19
C SER A 137 -7.95 -20.30 0.79
N THR A 138 -8.45 -20.84 1.91
CA THR A 138 -7.65 -21.59 2.88
C THR A 138 -6.95 -22.80 2.25
N ASP A 139 -7.54 -23.40 1.21
CA ASP A 139 -6.96 -24.55 0.51
C ASP A 139 -5.65 -24.19 -0.22
N ASN A 140 -5.50 -22.92 -0.59
CA ASN A 140 -4.30 -22.39 -1.23
C ASN A 140 -3.31 -21.81 -0.22
N THR A 141 -3.58 -21.90 1.09
CA THR A 141 -2.70 -21.34 2.11
C THR A 141 -1.41 -22.16 2.22
N ILE A 142 -0.27 -21.51 1.98
CA ILE A 142 1.07 -22.06 2.23
C ILE A 142 1.36 -22.00 3.73
N GLY A 143 0.91 -20.94 4.40
CA GLY A 143 0.95 -20.86 5.86
C GLY A 143 0.80 -19.45 6.42
N PRO A 144 0.45 -19.34 7.70
CA PRO A 144 0.33 -18.05 8.38
C PRO A 144 1.71 -17.41 8.57
N GLY A 145 1.77 -16.09 8.37
CA GLY A 145 2.90 -15.25 8.69
C GLY A 145 2.49 -14.17 9.69
N LYS A 146 3.46 -13.64 10.44
CA LYS A 146 3.21 -12.61 11.48
C LYS A 146 2.54 -11.33 10.95
N ILE A 147 2.76 -10.99 9.68
CA ILE A 147 2.31 -9.74 9.08
C ILE A 147 1.29 -9.97 7.95
N GLY A 148 0.92 -11.22 7.70
CA GLY A 148 0.11 -11.61 6.55
C GLY A 148 0.16 -13.11 6.28
N VAL A 149 -0.74 -13.56 5.43
CA VAL A 149 -0.88 -14.96 5.03
C VAL A 149 -0.26 -15.17 3.65
N MET A 150 0.38 -16.32 3.46
CA MET A 150 0.99 -16.68 2.17
C MET A 150 0.09 -17.69 1.44
N TYR A 151 -0.18 -17.43 0.16
CA TYR A 151 -1.04 -18.25 -0.70
C TYR A 151 -0.31 -18.73 -1.95
N LYS A 152 -0.67 -19.91 -2.45
CA LYS A 152 -0.37 -20.33 -3.82
C LYS A 152 -1.38 -19.65 -4.76
N ALA A 153 -0.91 -19.19 -5.91
CA ALA A 153 -1.78 -18.66 -6.94
C ALA A 153 -1.39 -19.26 -8.29
N MET A 154 -2.32 -19.89 -9.00
CA MET A 154 -2.08 -20.47 -10.32
C MET A 154 -2.51 -19.45 -11.38
N LEU A 155 -1.55 -18.80 -12.03
CA LEU A 155 -1.82 -17.82 -13.07
C LEU A 155 -2.24 -18.53 -14.38
N PRO A 156 -3.03 -17.87 -15.26
CA PRO A 156 -3.51 -18.48 -16.51
C PRO A 156 -2.40 -18.96 -17.46
N ASN A 157 -1.21 -18.36 -17.36
CA ASN A 157 -0.02 -18.73 -18.12
C ASN A 157 0.68 -20.01 -17.57
N GLY A 158 0.11 -20.68 -16.57
CA GLY A 158 0.68 -21.86 -15.93
C GLY A 158 1.77 -21.57 -14.89
N SER A 159 2.09 -20.31 -14.64
CA SER A 159 3.02 -19.95 -13.57
C SER A 159 2.35 -20.04 -12.20
N LEU A 160 3.12 -20.46 -11.20
CA LEU A 160 2.66 -20.66 -9.83
C LEU A 160 3.40 -19.70 -8.89
N PRO A 161 2.98 -18.43 -8.74
CA PRO A 161 3.52 -17.54 -7.71
C PRO A 161 3.06 -17.90 -6.29
N ALA A 162 3.87 -17.44 -5.32
CA ALA A 162 3.50 -17.33 -3.92
C ALA A 162 3.12 -15.87 -3.61
N VAL A 163 1.91 -15.67 -3.10
CA VAL A 163 1.33 -14.34 -2.85
C VAL A 163 1.20 -14.12 -1.35
N LYS A 164 1.93 -13.14 -0.82
CA LYS A 164 1.83 -12.72 0.58
C LYS A 164 0.83 -11.59 0.69
N ARG A 165 -0.36 -11.87 1.22
CA ARG A 165 -1.38 -10.88 1.54
C ARG A 165 -1.15 -10.36 2.95
N LEU A 166 -0.78 -9.10 3.08
CA LEU A 166 -0.57 -8.48 4.38
C LEU A 166 -1.90 -8.27 5.09
N HIS A 167 -1.90 -8.37 6.41
CA HIS A 167 -3.07 -7.98 7.20
C HIS A 167 -3.31 -6.49 7.05
N ASP A 168 -4.58 -6.08 6.99
CA ASP A 168 -4.91 -4.67 6.96
C ASP A 168 -4.73 -4.04 8.34
N CYS A 169 -3.50 -3.55 8.56
CA CYS A 169 -3.13 -2.82 9.75
C CYS A 169 -2.14 -1.73 9.34
N GLN A 170 -2.44 -0.48 9.70
CA GLN A 170 -1.56 0.66 9.41
C GLN A 170 -0.14 0.44 9.96
N SER A 171 0.00 -0.32 11.05
CA SER A 171 1.29 -0.65 11.65
C SER A 171 2.22 -1.47 10.74
N PHE A 172 1.69 -2.10 9.67
CA PHE A 172 2.45 -2.90 8.71
C PHE A 172 2.88 -2.14 7.45
N GLU A 173 2.50 -0.86 7.28
CA GLU A 173 2.94 -0.05 6.13
C GLU A 173 4.45 0.10 6.05
N LYS A 174 5.12 0.26 7.20
CA LYS A 174 6.58 0.37 7.24
C LYS A 174 7.26 -0.92 6.77
N GLN A 175 6.68 -2.08 7.12
CA GLN A 175 7.16 -3.40 6.75
C GLN A 175 6.89 -3.66 5.27
N PHE A 176 5.70 -3.30 4.76
CA PHE A 176 5.40 -3.36 3.34
C PHE A 176 6.41 -2.55 2.52
N LYS A 177 6.65 -1.29 2.88
CA LYS A 177 7.63 -0.43 2.22
C LYS A 177 9.04 -1.01 2.29
N SER A 178 9.43 -1.50 3.46
CA SER A 178 10.73 -2.12 3.68
C SER A 178 10.92 -3.38 2.85
N GLU A 179 9.89 -4.22 2.72
CA GLU A 179 9.95 -5.42 1.88
C GLU A 179 9.93 -5.04 0.40
N LEU A 180 9.09 -4.09 -0.03
CA LEU A 180 9.05 -3.58 -1.42
C LEU A 180 10.39 -2.96 -1.85
N LEU A 181 11.02 -2.19 -0.96
CA LEU A 181 12.40 -1.69 -1.11
C LEU A 181 13.38 -2.82 -1.39
N ALA A 182 13.27 -3.91 -0.63
CA ALA A 182 14.10 -5.09 -0.81
C ALA A 182 13.81 -5.77 -2.15
N LEU A 183 12.53 -5.92 -2.56
CA LEU A 183 12.16 -6.52 -3.84
C LEU A 183 12.75 -5.79 -5.05
N GLY A 184 12.79 -4.44 -5.01
CA GLY A 184 13.30 -3.63 -6.12
C GLY A 184 14.82 -3.61 -6.24
N ARG A 185 15.55 -3.91 -5.17
CA ARG A 185 17.02 -3.70 -5.10
C ARG A 185 17.84 -4.95 -4.81
N LEU A 186 17.22 -6.00 -4.27
CA LEU A 186 17.89 -7.20 -3.79
C LEU A 186 17.53 -8.37 -4.70
N ARG A 187 18.33 -8.56 -5.76
CA ARG A 187 18.29 -9.76 -6.60
C ARG A 187 19.58 -10.54 -6.42
N HIS A 188 19.46 -11.81 -6.04
CA HIS A 188 20.58 -12.72 -5.84
C HIS A 188 20.15 -14.17 -6.06
N ASN A 189 21.06 -15.02 -6.52
CA ASN A 189 20.78 -16.42 -6.83
C ASN A 189 20.41 -17.27 -5.59
N ASN A 190 20.68 -16.76 -4.38
CA ASN A 190 20.33 -17.40 -3.11
C ASN A 190 19.28 -16.62 -2.31
N THR A 191 18.44 -15.85 -3.02
CA THR A 191 17.24 -15.18 -2.47
C THR A 191 16.04 -15.55 -3.32
N VAL A 192 14.86 -15.69 -2.70
CA VAL A 192 13.63 -15.98 -3.45
C VAL A 192 13.37 -14.83 -4.44
N PRO A 193 13.23 -15.12 -5.74
CA PRO A 193 12.93 -14.08 -6.73
C PRO A 193 11.62 -13.35 -6.42
N SER A 194 11.69 -12.02 -6.40
CA SER A 194 10.53 -11.14 -6.40
C SER A 194 9.95 -11.09 -7.80
N LEU A 195 8.65 -11.34 -7.93
CA LEU A 195 7.94 -11.24 -9.21
C LEU A 195 7.20 -9.92 -9.33
N GLY A 196 6.73 -9.37 -8.20
CA GLY A 196 6.03 -8.11 -8.21
C GLY A 196 5.37 -7.76 -6.88
N PHE A 197 4.50 -6.75 -6.94
CA PHE A 197 3.63 -6.37 -5.84
C PHE A 197 2.25 -5.97 -6.38
N CYS A 198 1.25 -5.98 -5.52
CA CYS A 198 -0.06 -5.39 -5.79
C CYS A 198 -0.46 -4.51 -4.60
N ARG A 199 -0.89 -3.28 -4.90
CA ARG A 199 -1.44 -2.34 -3.92
C ARG A 199 -2.73 -1.76 -4.50
N GLU A 200 -3.86 -2.18 -3.95
CA GLU A 200 -5.17 -1.79 -4.44
C GLU A 200 -6.13 -1.62 -3.26
N ARG A 201 -6.67 -0.41 -3.07
CA ARG A 201 -7.47 -0.04 -1.88
C ARG A 201 -6.70 -0.37 -0.59
N GLU A 202 -7.24 -1.23 0.26
CA GLU A 202 -6.63 -1.71 1.52
C GLU A 202 -5.71 -2.93 1.30
N GLU A 203 -5.74 -3.53 0.10
CA GLU A 203 -4.96 -4.72 -0.22
C GLU A 203 -3.49 -4.40 -0.49
N LYS A 204 -2.62 -5.10 0.23
CA LYS A 204 -1.17 -5.03 0.10
C LYS A 204 -0.62 -6.43 -0.09
N LEU A 205 -0.14 -6.70 -1.29
CA LEU A 205 0.29 -8.03 -1.73
C LEU A 205 1.73 -7.95 -2.22
N LEU A 206 2.53 -8.94 -1.83
CA LEU A 206 3.88 -9.13 -2.34
C LEU A 206 3.94 -10.48 -3.07
N VAL A 207 4.46 -10.49 -4.29
CA VAL A 207 4.43 -11.65 -5.18
C VAL A 207 5.85 -12.19 -5.37
N TYR A 208 6.01 -13.47 -5.10
CA TYR A 208 7.29 -14.18 -5.15
C TYR A 208 7.18 -15.42 -6.05
N GLN A 209 8.32 -15.89 -6.53
CA GLN A 209 8.42 -17.23 -7.09
C GLN A 209 8.04 -18.27 -6.02
N TYR A 210 7.09 -19.15 -6.31
CA TYR A 210 6.84 -20.30 -5.44
C TYR A 210 7.99 -21.29 -5.55
N ILE A 211 8.43 -21.81 -4.41
CA ILE A 211 9.46 -22.84 -4.31
C ILE A 211 8.80 -24.11 -3.78
N SER A 212 8.82 -25.17 -4.59
CA SER A 212 8.06 -26.41 -4.38
C SER A 212 8.68 -27.38 -3.37
N ASN A 213 9.94 -27.19 -2.97
CA ASN A 213 10.71 -28.14 -2.17
C ASN A 213 10.44 -28.07 -0.66
N ASP A 214 9.25 -27.67 -0.21
CA ASP A 214 8.96 -27.36 1.19
C ASP A 214 9.97 -26.35 1.80
N ASN A 215 9.79 -25.96 3.06
CA ASN A 215 10.76 -25.08 3.71
C ASN A 215 11.90 -25.93 4.33
N LEU A 216 13.09 -25.34 4.50
CA LEU A 216 14.23 -26.05 5.09
C LEU A 216 13.92 -26.58 6.50
N TYR A 217 13.04 -25.91 7.24
CA TYR A 217 12.65 -26.35 8.57
C TYR A 217 11.97 -27.73 8.53
N ASP A 218 11.07 -27.96 7.57
CA ASP A 218 10.38 -29.26 7.42
C ASP A 218 11.37 -30.38 7.06
N TRP A 219 12.39 -30.07 6.24
CA TRP A 219 13.46 -31.03 5.92
C TRP A 219 14.38 -31.33 7.10
N LEU A 220 14.61 -30.36 7.99
CA LEU A 220 15.42 -30.57 9.19
C LEU A 220 14.67 -31.32 10.29
N GLN A 221 13.33 -31.26 10.28
CA GLN A 221 12.46 -31.95 11.25
C GLN A 221 12.04 -33.36 10.82
N ALA A 222 12.41 -33.80 9.60
CA ALA A 222 12.13 -35.14 9.14
C ALA A 222 12.77 -36.18 10.09
N ARG A 223 11.92 -36.98 10.76
CA ARG A 223 12.35 -38.08 11.65
C ARG A 223 12.86 -39.28 10.83
N GLU A 224 13.70 -40.09 11.48
CA GLU A 224 14.16 -41.39 10.95
C GLU A 224 12.96 -42.22 10.48
N GLY A 225 12.90 -42.50 9.18
CA GLY A 225 11.81 -43.25 8.53
C GLY A 225 11.12 -42.54 7.35
N ASN A 226 11.36 -41.24 7.13
CA ASN A 226 10.95 -40.54 5.90
C ASN A 226 12.08 -40.55 4.86
N ASP A 227 11.76 -40.79 3.59
CA ASP A 227 12.69 -40.74 2.43
C ASP A 227 13.33 -39.36 2.17
N LYS A 228 13.10 -38.37 3.04
CA LYS A 228 13.62 -37.01 2.96
C LYS A 228 14.91 -36.86 3.77
N ILE A 229 15.97 -37.60 3.41
CA ILE A 229 17.30 -37.42 4.02
C ILE A 229 18.07 -36.33 3.28
N LEU A 230 18.37 -35.23 3.97
CA LEU A 230 19.34 -34.24 3.50
C LEU A 230 20.76 -34.82 3.71
N GLU A 231 21.37 -35.32 2.64
CA GLU A 231 22.76 -35.80 2.65
C GLU A 231 23.75 -34.67 2.99
N TRP A 232 24.87 -35.01 3.63
CA TRP A 232 25.86 -34.02 4.10
C TRP A 232 26.35 -33.05 3.01
N PRO A 233 26.67 -33.49 1.77
CA PRO A 233 27.06 -32.57 0.70
C PRO A 233 25.97 -31.54 0.36
N LEU A 234 24.69 -31.95 0.42
CA LEU A 234 23.56 -31.05 0.16
C LEU A 234 23.38 -30.04 1.30
N ARG A 235 23.57 -30.45 2.56
CA ARG A 235 23.56 -29.53 3.72
C ARG A 235 24.63 -28.45 3.61
N ILE A 236 25.85 -28.83 3.22
CA ILE A 236 26.94 -27.87 3.00
C ILE A 236 26.60 -26.90 1.86
N LYS A 237 26.05 -27.40 0.76
CA LYS A 237 25.60 -26.55 -0.36
C LYS A 237 24.54 -25.54 0.08
N ILE A 238 23.56 -25.97 0.88
CA ILE A 238 22.53 -25.10 1.46
C ILE A 238 23.17 -24.03 2.36
N ALA A 239 24.03 -24.44 3.30
CA ALA A 239 24.70 -23.53 4.23
C ALA A 239 25.53 -22.45 3.50
N ILE A 240 26.27 -22.85 2.46
CA ILE A 240 27.03 -21.92 1.61
C ILE A 240 26.09 -20.96 0.87
N GLY A 241 24.98 -21.45 0.32
CA GLY A 241 23.97 -20.62 -0.33
C GLY A 241 23.38 -19.56 0.61
N ILE A 242 23.05 -19.96 1.84
CA ILE A 242 22.57 -19.07 2.90
C ILE A 242 23.61 -17.99 3.22
N ALA A 243 24.86 -18.41 3.45
CA ALA A 243 25.95 -17.49 3.76
C ALA A 243 26.14 -16.45 2.64
N ARG A 244 26.11 -16.88 1.37
CA ARG A 244 26.21 -15.97 0.21
C ARG A 244 25.05 -14.99 0.14
N GLY A 245 23.81 -15.47 0.34
CA GLY A 245 22.63 -14.61 0.38
C GLY A 245 22.69 -13.57 1.50
N LEU A 246 23.10 -13.98 2.70
CA LEU A 246 23.27 -13.08 3.84
C LEU A 246 24.38 -12.05 3.60
N VAL A 247 25.54 -12.47 3.09
CA VAL A 247 26.64 -11.55 2.75
C VAL A 247 26.18 -10.51 1.73
N TRP A 248 25.44 -10.92 0.70
CA TRP A 248 24.88 -10.00 -0.30
C TRP A 248 23.96 -8.95 0.33
N LEU A 249 23.08 -9.37 1.24
CA LEU A 249 22.16 -8.47 1.95
C LEU A 249 22.92 -7.49 2.86
N HIS A 250 23.93 -7.97 3.59
CA HIS A 250 24.76 -7.13 4.47
C HIS A 250 25.62 -6.13 3.70
N TYR A 251 26.09 -6.49 2.50
CA TYR A 251 26.87 -5.60 1.62
C TYR A 251 26.06 -4.39 1.14
N LYS A 252 24.75 -4.55 0.90
CA LYS A 252 23.84 -3.46 0.53
C LYS A 252 23.44 -2.66 1.79
N ARG A 253 24.35 -1.79 2.27
CA ARG A 253 24.28 -0.95 3.49
C ARG A 253 22.94 -0.26 3.82
N SER A 254 22.04 -0.04 2.85
CA SER A 254 20.70 0.53 3.08
C SER A 254 19.69 -0.44 3.72
N PHE A 255 20.03 -1.72 3.88
CA PHE A 255 19.13 -2.77 4.38
C PHE A 255 19.56 -3.40 5.71
N GLN A 256 20.51 -2.79 6.42
CA GLN A 256 21.04 -3.28 7.70
C GLN A 256 19.98 -3.55 8.79
N VAL A 257 18.74 -3.08 8.63
CA VAL A 257 17.64 -3.25 9.59
C VAL A 257 16.68 -4.40 9.23
N VAL A 258 16.77 -5.03 8.05
CA VAL A 258 15.87 -6.13 7.65
C VAL A 258 16.50 -7.49 7.90
N HIS A 259 17.00 -7.72 9.12
CA HIS A 259 17.50 -9.03 9.51
C HIS A 259 16.37 -10.01 9.90
N LEU A 260 15.12 -9.56 9.92
CA LEU A 260 14.15 -10.19 10.82
C LEU A 260 13.25 -11.28 10.25
N LYS A 261 13.17 -11.53 8.93
CA LYS A 261 12.38 -12.68 8.39
C LYS A 261 12.82 -13.14 6.99
N PHE A 262 13.80 -14.03 6.93
CA PHE A 262 13.93 -14.94 5.78
C PHE A 262 13.44 -16.33 6.18
N LYS A 263 12.30 -16.76 5.60
CA LYS A 263 11.96 -18.18 5.53
C LYS A 263 12.78 -18.76 4.38
N LEU A 264 13.63 -19.73 4.69
CA LEU A 264 14.53 -20.38 3.76
C LEU A 264 13.76 -21.40 2.93
N TYR A 265 13.69 -21.17 1.63
CA TYR A 265 13.17 -22.14 0.68
C TYR A 265 14.34 -22.75 -0.09
N LEU A 266 14.30 -24.06 -0.27
CA LEU A 266 15.33 -24.84 -0.95
C LEU A 266 15.24 -24.62 -2.47
N THR A 267 16.13 -23.79 -3.02
CA THR A 267 16.45 -23.76 -4.46
C THR A 267 17.54 -24.76 -4.78
#